data_AF-A0A3B9H6Z8-F1
#
_entry.id   AF-A0A3B9H6Z8-F1
#
_cell.length_a   1.000
_cell.length_b   1.000
_cell.length_c   1.000
_cell.angle_alpha   90.00
_cell.angle_beta   90.00
_cell.angle_gamma   90.00
#
_symmetry.space_group_name_H-M   'P 1'
#
loop_
_entity.id
_entity.type
_entity.pdbx_description
1 polymer ?
#
loop_
_entity_poly.entity_id
_entity_poly.type
_entity_poly.pdbx_seq_one_letter_code
_entity_poly.pdbx_strand_id
1 'polypeptide(L)'
;MMIGGILSVFLATIITLKWKISVHAMGISGVLGMLFATGEHISSSFYMLPENPIFWPVISFIFLSGAICSSRLILKAHTPGQIYAGLIVGFFCLYLPVKFLIVL
;
A
#
# COMPACT_ATOMS: atom_id res chain seq x y z
N MET A 1 -10.08 7.80 1.87
CA MET A 1 -9.59 6.53 2.46
C MET A 1 -10.55 5.36 2.23
N MET A 2 -11.85 5.47 2.55
CA MET A 2 -12.82 4.37 2.33
C MET A 2 -12.88 3.89 0.87
N ILE A 3 -12.88 4.79 -0.12
CA ILE A 3 -12.95 4.41 -1.54
C ILE A 3 -11.78 3.52 -1.96
N GLY A 4 -10.55 3.87 -1.56
CA GLY A 4 -9.38 3.04 -1.86
C GLY A 4 -9.42 1.68 -1.15
N GLY A 5 -9.96 1.63 0.07
CA GLY A 5 -10.21 0.38 0.79
C GLY A 5 -11.23 -0.51 0.08
N ILE A 6 -12.36 0.08 -0.36
CA ILE A 6 -13.40 -0.62 -1.13
C ILE A 6 -12.80 -1.18 -2.43
N LEU A 7 -12.02 -0.36 -3.16
CA LEU A 7 -11.36 -0.78 -4.39
C LEU A 7 -10.36 -1.93 -4.13
N SER A 8 -9.61 -1.85 -3.04
CA SER A 8 -8.69 -2.92 -2.63
C SER A 8 -9.41 -4.23 -2.36
N VAL A 9 -10.52 -4.20 -1.60
CA VAL A 9 -11.31 -5.40 -1.28
C VAL A 9 -11.98 -5.96 -2.53
N PHE A 10 -12.52 -5.09 -3.38
CA PHE A 10 -13.15 -5.49 -4.64
C PHE A 10 -12.14 -6.22 -5.55
N LEU A 11 -10.98 -5.60 -5.80
CA LEU A 11 -9.93 -6.23 -6.61
C LEU A 11 -9.36 -7.49 -5.96
N ALA A 12 -9.13 -7.48 -4.65
CA ALA A 12 -8.69 -8.67 -3.92
C ALA A 12 -9.66 -9.83 -4.12
N THR A 13 -10.97 -9.55 -4.04
CA THR A 13 -12.02 -10.56 -4.23
C THR A 13 -11.96 -11.13 -5.65
N ILE A 14 -11.98 -10.27 -6.67
CA ILE A 14 -11.95 -10.71 -8.08
C ILE A 14 -10.69 -11.50 -8.41
N ILE A 15 -9.53 -11.04 -7.97
CA ILE A 15 -8.25 -11.71 -8.24
C ILE A 15 -8.22 -13.07 -7.53
N THR A 16 -8.64 -13.12 -6.27
CA THR A 16 -8.62 -14.36 -5.46
C THR A 16 -9.50 -15.47 -6.03
N LEU A 17 -10.54 -15.16 -6.81
CA LEU A 17 -11.36 -16.17 -7.49
C LEU A 17 -10.56 -17.03 -8.49
N LYS A 18 -9.49 -16.49 -9.08
CA LYS A 18 -8.66 -17.20 -10.07
C LYS A 18 -7.25 -17.49 -9.55
N TRP A 19 -6.70 -16.60 -8.74
CA TRP A 19 -5.34 -16.69 -8.25
C TRP A 19 -5.21 -16.01 -6.90
N LYS A 20 -4.82 -16.77 -5.87
CA LYS A 20 -4.70 -16.24 -4.49
C LYS A 20 -3.75 -15.05 -4.45
N ILE A 21 -4.17 -13.93 -3.87
CA ILE A 21 -3.35 -12.74 -3.65
C ILE A 21 -3.20 -12.47 -2.14
N SER A 22 -2.09 -11.86 -1.73
CA SER A 22 -1.88 -11.56 -0.30
C SER A 22 -2.58 -10.27 0.11
N VAL A 23 -3.74 -10.41 0.77
CA VAL A 23 -4.49 -9.27 1.35
C VAL A 23 -3.71 -8.53 2.44
N HIS A 24 -2.79 -9.20 3.14
CA HIS A 24 -1.91 -8.55 4.12
C HIS A 24 -0.90 -7.63 3.44
N ALA A 25 -0.33 -8.08 2.31
CA ALA A 25 0.55 -7.26 1.49
C ALA A 25 -0.21 -6.07 0.88
N MET A 26 -1.43 -6.28 0.38
CA MET A 26 -2.30 -5.20 -0.10
C MET A 26 -2.62 -4.17 0.97
N GLY A 27 -2.90 -4.63 2.20
CA GLY A 27 -3.22 -3.73 3.31
C GLY A 27 -2.05 -2.82 3.66
N ILE A 28 -0.87 -3.38 3.91
CA ILE A 28 0.29 -2.59 4.34
C ILE A 28 0.81 -1.67 3.21
N SER A 29 0.80 -2.13 1.96
CA SER A 29 1.19 -1.28 0.83
C SER A 29 0.15 -0.21 0.52
N GLY A 30 -1.13 -0.46 0.79
CA GLY A 30 -2.18 0.55 0.70
C GLY A 30 -1.98 1.70 1.69
N VAL A 31 -1.57 1.39 2.93
CA VAL A 31 -1.20 2.43 3.90
C VAL A 31 0.01 3.21 3.40
N LEU A 32 1.03 2.54 2.84
CA LEU A 32 2.16 3.22 2.20
C LEU A 32 1.68 4.12 1.03
N GLY A 33 0.84 3.63 0.13
CA GLY A 33 0.30 4.42 -0.99
C GLY A 33 -0.46 5.66 -0.54
N MET A 34 -1.24 5.55 0.54
CA MET A 34 -1.89 6.70 1.15
C MET A 34 -0.88 7.69 1.72
N LEU A 35 0.07 7.24 2.53
CA LEU A 35 1.09 8.10 3.14
C LEU A 35 1.89 8.84 2.06
N PHE A 36 2.29 8.13 1.00
CA PHE A 36 2.91 8.74 -0.16
C PHE A 36 1.99 9.83 -0.72
N ALA A 37 0.80 9.50 -1.23
CA ALA A 37 -0.07 10.52 -1.83
C ALA A 37 -0.33 11.73 -0.91
N THR A 38 -0.51 11.53 0.39
CA THR A 38 -0.67 12.64 1.36
C THR A 38 0.59 13.50 1.49
N GLY A 39 1.80 12.91 1.49
CA GLY A 39 3.03 13.69 1.56
C GLY A 39 3.29 14.52 0.29
N GLU A 40 2.80 14.06 -0.87
CA GLU A 40 2.85 14.81 -2.15
C GLU A 40 2.00 16.08 -2.04
N HIS A 41 0.85 15.98 -1.36
CA HIS A 41 -0.06 17.11 -1.17
C HIS A 41 0.47 18.15 -0.19
N ILE A 42 1.17 17.71 0.85
CA ILE A 42 1.69 18.62 1.89
C ILE A 42 2.92 19.37 1.39
N SER A 43 3.75 18.77 0.52
CA SER A 43 4.97 19.39 0.01
C SER A 43 5.19 19.07 -1.46
N SER A 44 5.19 20.11 -2.30
CA SER A 44 5.47 19.99 -3.74
C SER A 44 6.95 19.66 -4.03
N SER A 45 7.85 19.95 -3.10
CA SER A 45 9.24 19.53 -3.16
C SER A 45 9.38 18.13 -2.56
N PHE A 46 9.84 17.22 -3.41
CA PHE A 46 10.08 15.80 -3.23
C PHE A 46 10.42 15.30 -1.81
N TYR A 47 9.88 14.13 -1.50
CA TYR A 47 9.87 13.37 -0.24
C TYR A 47 11.22 12.89 0.30
N MET A 48 12.20 13.74 0.55
CA MET A 48 13.42 13.29 1.24
C MET A 48 13.97 14.28 2.26
N LEU A 49 13.12 15.20 2.68
CA LEU A 49 13.46 16.22 3.64
C LEU A 49 12.91 15.81 5.03
N PRO A 50 13.77 15.64 6.05
CA PRO A 50 13.37 15.24 7.40
C PRO A 50 12.29 16.13 8.03
N GLU A 51 12.13 17.36 7.54
CA GLU A 51 11.09 18.30 7.96
C GLU A 51 9.67 17.91 7.52
N ASN A 52 9.50 17.01 6.54
CA ASN A 52 8.16 16.55 6.16
C ASN A 52 7.61 15.59 7.25
N PRO A 53 6.45 15.88 7.85
CA PRO A 53 5.90 15.04 8.93
C PRO A 53 5.61 13.60 8.51
N ILE A 54 5.53 13.31 7.21
CA ILE A 54 5.24 11.99 6.64
C ILE A 54 6.51 11.15 6.40
N PHE A 55 7.70 11.76 6.41
CA PHE A 55 8.96 11.08 6.11
C PHE A 55 9.23 9.89 7.05
N TRP A 56 9.24 10.14 8.37
CA TRP A 56 9.46 9.09 9.37
C TRP A 56 8.39 7.99 9.38
N PRO A 57 7.08 8.33 9.30
CA PRO A 57 6.02 7.35 9.08
C PRO A 57 6.29 6.44 7.87
N VAL A 58 6.63 6.99 6.70
CA VAL A 58 6.91 6.18 5.50
C VAL A 58 8.03 5.18 5.75
N ILE A 59 9.14 5.61 6.34
CA ILE A 59 10.27 4.73 6.66
C ILE A 59 9.83 3.59 7.58
N SER A 60 9.13 3.91 8.67
CA SER A 60 8.65 2.88 9.62
C SER A 60 7.72 1.85 8.96
N PHE A 61 6.82 2.30 8.08
CA PHE A 61 5.89 1.42 7.37
C PHE A 61 6.58 0.61 6.27
N ILE A 62 7.70 1.06 5.71
CA ILE A 62 8.53 0.25 4.80
C ILE A 62 9.13 -0.94 5.56
N PHE A 63 9.70 -0.71 6.74
CA PHE A 63 10.23 -1.81 7.57
C PHE A 63 9.11 -2.77 8.01
N LEU A 64 7.96 -2.23 8.42
CA LEU A 64 6.80 -3.04 8.80
C LEU A 64 6.27 -3.86 7.61
N SER A 65 6.24 -3.28 6.41
CA SER A 65 5.89 -3.99 5.17
C SER A 65 6.85 -5.14 4.89
N GLY A 66 8.15 -4.93 5.04
CA GLY A 66 9.16 -5.98 4.93
C GLY A 66 8.91 -7.12 5.91
N ALA A 67 8.65 -6.80 7.18
CA ALA A 67 8.35 -7.79 8.22
C ALA A 67 7.07 -8.59 7.93
N ILE A 68 5.99 -7.92 7.54
CA ILE A 68 4.71 -8.55 7.20
C ILE A 68 4.88 -9.49 6.00
N CYS A 69 5.49 -9.01 4.91
CA CYS A 69 5.71 -9.80 3.70
C CYS A 69 6.61 -11.02 3.97
N SER A 70 7.68 -10.83 4.74
CA SER A 70 8.58 -11.91 5.14
C SER A 70 7.84 -12.97 5.96
N SER A 71 6.98 -12.56 6.90
CA SER A 71 6.17 -13.51 7.68
C SER A 71 5.28 -14.38 6.78
N ARG A 72 4.72 -13.83 5.70
CA ARG A 72 3.84 -14.57 4.79
C ARG A 72 4.62 -15.62 3.97
N LEU A 73 5.87 -15.34 3.62
CA LEU A 73 6.77 -16.28 2.96
C LEU A 73 7.25 -17.38 3.92
N ILE A 74 7.67 -17.00 5.13
CA ILE A 74 8.16 -17.93 6.16
C ILE A 74 7.07 -18.94 6.54
N LEU A 75 5.83 -18.47 6.68
CA LEU A 75 4.65 -19.33 6.95
C LEU A 75 4.22 -20.15 5.73
N LYS A 76 4.88 -20.01 4.57
CA LYS A 76 4.53 -20.64 3.29
C LYS A 76 3.07 -20.40 2.88
N ALA A 77 2.48 -19.29 3.34
CA ALA A 77 1.08 -18.96 3.08
C ALA A 77 0.89 -18.41 1.66
N HIS A 78 1.92 -17.77 1.10
CA HIS A 78 1.90 -17.16 -0.23
C HIS A 78 3.24 -17.35 -0.94
N THR A 79 3.21 -17.24 -2.28
CA THR A 79 4.42 -17.16 -3.10
C THR A 79 4.89 -15.71 -3.26
N PRO A 80 6.17 -15.45 -3.61
CA PRO A 80 6.67 -14.09 -3.83
C PRO A 80 5.82 -13.31 -4.85
N GLY A 81 5.40 -13.95 -5.95
CA GLY A 81 4.54 -13.31 -6.95
C GLY A 81 3.21 -12.81 -6.36
N GLN A 82 2.58 -13.57 -5.47
CA GLN A 82 1.32 -13.20 -4.83
C GLN A 82 1.47 -12.03 -3.85
N ILE A 83 2.64 -11.94 -3.22
CA ILE A 83 2.99 -10.83 -2.32
C ILE A 83 3.27 -9.57 -3.13
N TYR A 84 4.12 -9.65 -4.17
CA TYR A 84 4.42 -8.49 -5.02
C TYR A 84 3.18 -7.95 -5.73
N ALA A 85 2.33 -8.83 -6.26
CA ALA A 85 1.04 -8.42 -6.82
C ALA A 85 0.18 -7.72 -5.77
N GLY A 86 0.11 -8.28 -4.54
CA GLY A 86 -0.60 -7.64 -3.43
C GLY A 86 -0.04 -6.26 -3.10
N LEU A 87 1.28 -6.11 -3.00
CA LEU A 87 1.94 -4.84 -2.73
C LEU A 87 1.56 -3.79 -3.79
N ILE A 88 1.68 -4.13 -5.08
CA ILE A 88 1.38 -3.22 -6.19
C ILE A 88 -0.09 -2.81 -6.17
N VAL A 89 -1.01 -3.77 -6.13
CA VAL A 89 -2.45 -3.49 -6.19
C VAL A 89 -2.87 -2.64 -4.98
N GLY A 90 -2.48 -3.04 -3.77
CA GLY A 90 -2.82 -2.29 -2.55
C GLY A 90 -2.32 -0.85 -2.57
N PHE A 91 -1.08 -0.64 -3.00
CA PHE A 91 -0.47 0.70 -3.09
C PHE A 91 -1.30 1.60 -4.00
N PHE A 92 -1.56 1.18 -5.24
CA PHE A 92 -2.28 2.02 -6.20
C PHE A 92 -3.75 2.19 -5.86
N CYS A 93 -4.40 1.20 -5.24
CA CYS A 93 -5.78 1.33 -4.80
C CYS A 93 -6.00 2.45 -3.80
N LEU A 94 -5.02 2.74 -2.94
CA LEU A 94 -5.13 3.83 -1.97
C LEU A 94 -4.42 5.10 -2.45
N TYR A 95 -3.29 4.98 -3.16
CA TYR A 95 -2.55 6.12 -3.70
C TYR A 95 -3.39 6.94 -4.70
N LEU A 96 -4.00 6.31 -5.71
CA LEU A 96 -4.69 7.05 -6.79
C LEU A 96 -5.89 7.84 -6.27
N PRO A 97 -6.81 7.27 -5.46
CA PRO A 97 -7.93 8.07 -4.93
C PRO A 97 -7.46 9.18 -4.00
N VAL A 98 -6.43 8.96 -3.18
CA VAL A 98 -5.90 10.01 -2.28
C VAL A 98 -5.22 11.12 -3.11
N LYS A 99 -4.53 10.76 -4.19
CA LYS A 99 -3.87 11.73 -5.07
C LYS A 99 -4.86 12.58 -5.85
N PHE A 100 -5.89 11.98 -6.44
CA PHE A 100 -6.77 12.69 -7.38
C PHE A 100 -8.12 13.11 -6.82
N LEU A 101 -8.70 12.37 -5.86
CA LEU A 101 -10.05 12.62 -5.37
C LEU A 101 -10.10 13.59 -4.18
N ILE A 102 -9.08 13.61 -3.33
CA ILE A 102 -9.00 14.57 -2.20
C ILE A 102 -8.85 16.03 -2.67
N VAL A 103 -8.55 16.24 -3.95
CA VAL A 103 -8.33 17.56 -4.56
C VAL A 103 -9.62 18.17 -5.15
N LEU A 104 -10.76 17.46 -5.08
CA LEU A 104 -12.09 17.95 -5.45
C LEU A 104 -12.88 18.34 -4.20
#